data_AF-A0A842Y9Z4-F1
#
_entry.id   AF-A0A842Y9Z4-F1
#
_cell.length_a   1.000
_cell.length_b   1.000
_cell.length_c   1.000
_cell.angle_alpha   90.00
_cell.angle_beta   90.00
_cell.angle_gamma   90.00
#
_symmetry.space_group_name_H-M   'P 1'
#
loop_
_entity.id
_entity.type
_entity.pdbx_description
1 polymer ?
#
loop_
_entity_poly.entity_id
_entity_poly.type
_entity_poly.pdbx_seq_one_letter_code
_entity_poly.pdbx_strand_id
1 'polypeptide(L)'
;MIGEANAIKMIAKHEPNSVVVVAFMPLDRTPMQDITPASPMDIARVILATRLAIPEKPLILGCARPLGEHRRITDKLAIDAGVNGIAYPSDEGYEYAEEKGFTLSFADQCCSLIERVL
;
A
#
# COMPACT_ATOMS: atom_id res chain seq x y z
N MET A 1 -3.89 8.50 -12.75
CA MET A 1 -5.13 8.12 -12.05
C MET A 1 -6.30 8.24 -13.02
N ILE A 2 -6.83 7.13 -13.49
CA ILE A 2 -7.96 7.08 -14.44
C ILE A 2 -9.24 6.64 -13.71
N GLY A 3 -9.14 5.71 -12.74
CA GLY A 3 -10.26 5.22 -11.94
C GLY A 3 -10.06 5.28 -10.43
N GLU A 4 -8.81 5.39 -9.98
CA GLU A 4 -8.41 5.30 -8.58
C GLU A 4 -9.00 6.45 -7.74
N ALA A 5 -9.04 7.65 -8.30
CA ALA A 5 -9.65 8.81 -7.63
C ALA A 5 -11.16 8.60 -7.38
N ASN A 6 -11.86 7.93 -8.29
CA ASN A 6 -13.27 7.59 -8.10
C ASN A 6 -13.41 6.46 -7.07
N ALA A 7 -12.52 5.46 -7.08
CA ALA A 7 -12.50 4.41 -6.08
C ALA A 7 -12.32 4.97 -4.66
N ILE A 8 -11.37 5.88 -4.47
CA ILE A 8 -11.15 6.57 -3.18
C ILE A 8 -12.42 7.31 -2.75
N LYS A 9 -13.05 8.08 -3.65
CA LYS A 9 -14.32 8.78 -3.37
C LYS A 9 -15.46 7.84 -3.02
N MET A 10 -15.49 6.63 -3.59
CA MET A 10 -16.51 5.63 -3.28
C MET A 10 -16.31 5.11 -1.86
N ILE A 11 -15.11 4.67 -1.50
CA ILE A 11 -14.86 4.08 -0.18
C ILE A 11 -14.89 5.12 0.96
N ALA A 12 -14.49 6.37 0.69
CA ALA A 12 -14.50 7.44 1.70
C ALA A 12 -15.89 7.76 2.26
N LYS A 13 -16.97 7.40 1.54
CA LYS A 13 -18.36 7.61 1.98
C LYS A 13 -18.86 6.59 3.01
N HIS A 14 -18.09 5.53 3.25
CA HIS A 14 -18.53 4.37 4.03
C HIS A 14 -17.74 4.15 5.33
N GLU A 15 -16.96 5.14 5.78
CA GLU A 15 -16.20 5.10 7.04
C GLU A 15 -15.50 3.76 7.32
N PRO A 16 -14.62 3.29 6.42
CA PRO A 16 -14.01 1.97 6.57
C PRO A 16 -13.19 1.87 7.86
N ASN A 17 -13.15 0.68 8.47
CA ASN A 17 -12.30 0.45 9.65
C ASN A 17 -10.80 0.52 9.32
N SER A 18 -10.43 0.13 8.10
CA SER A 18 -9.08 0.20 7.55
C SER A 18 -9.16 0.25 6.02
N VAL A 19 -8.11 0.75 5.38
CA VAL A 19 -8.01 0.82 3.92
C VAL A 19 -6.74 0.10 3.48
N VAL A 20 -6.87 -0.80 2.52
CA VAL A 20 -5.75 -1.55 1.94
C VAL A 20 -5.57 -1.15 0.49
N VAL A 21 -4.38 -0.66 0.15
CA VAL A 21 -3.99 -0.41 -1.24
C VAL A 21 -3.16 -1.58 -1.73
N VAL A 22 -3.59 -2.23 -2.81
CA VAL A 22 -2.81 -3.26 -3.50
C VAL A 22 -2.35 -2.73 -4.85
N ALA A 23 -1.16 -3.14 -5.28
CA ALA A 23 -0.67 -2.85 -6.61
C ALA A 23 -0.84 -4.08 -7.49
N PHE A 24 -1.31 -3.86 -8.71
CA PHE A 24 -1.44 -4.92 -9.69
C PHE A 24 -0.07 -5.57 -9.95
N MET A 25 -0.02 -6.89 -9.81
CA MET A 25 1.15 -7.71 -10.10
C MET A 25 0.70 -8.74 -11.15
N PRO A 26 1.28 -8.70 -12.36
CA PRO A 26 0.99 -9.72 -13.38
C PRO A 26 1.32 -11.11 -12.85
N LEU A 27 0.45 -12.06 -13.16
CA LEU A 27 0.62 -13.46 -12.78
C LEU A 27 0.69 -14.31 -14.04
N ASP A 28 1.66 -15.22 -14.08
CA ASP A 28 1.82 -16.18 -15.16
C ASP A 28 0.52 -16.95 -15.42
N ARG A 29 0.23 -17.22 -16.69
CA ARG A 29 -0.97 -17.97 -17.12
C ARG A 29 -2.29 -17.30 -16.76
N THR A 30 -2.29 -15.98 -16.59
CA THR A 30 -3.51 -15.17 -16.53
C THR A 30 -3.67 -14.32 -17.79
N PRO A 31 -4.90 -13.93 -18.18
CA PRO A 31 -5.11 -13.01 -19.30
C PRO A 31 -4.38 -11.67 -19.19
N MET A 32 -3.95 -11.29 -17.97
CA MET A 32 -3.24 -10.04 -17.70
C MET A 32 -1.74 -10.24 -17.44
N GLN A 33 -1.18 -11.41 -17.76
CA GLN A 33 0.24 -11.72 -17.52
C GLN A 33 1.20 -10.72 -18.20
N ASP A 34 0.80 -10.16 -19.35
CA ASP A 34 1.63 -9.25 -20.16
C ASP A 34 1.30 -7.77 -19.92
N ILE A 35 0.47 -7.46 -18.93
CA ILE A 35 0.08 -6.08 -18.60
C ILE A 35 1.19 -5.42 -17.78
N THR A 36 1.65 -4.25 -18.22
CA THR A 36 2.61 -3.46 -17.45
C THR A 36 1.95 -2.92 -16.18
N PRO A 37 2.50 -3.19 -14.98
CA PRO A 37 1.97 -2.66 -13.74
C PRO A 37 2.21 -1.14 -13.63
N ALA A 38 1.44 -0.48 -12.76
CA ALA A 38 1.65 0.93 -12.44
C ALA A 38 3.05 1.16 -11.85
N SER A 39 3.64 2.33 -12.11
CA SER A 39 4.93 2.69 -11.54
C SER A 39 4.85 2.82 -10.01
N PRO A 40 5.96 2.65 -9.26
CA PRO A 40 5.99 2.91 -7.82
C PRO A 40 5.47 4.30 -7.45
N MET A 41 5.80 5.31 -8.27
CA MET A 41 5.33 6.68 -8.09
C MET A 41 3.81 6.82 -8.27
N ASP A 42 3.23 6.12 -9.25
CA ASP A 42 1.78 6.15 -9.43
C ASP A 42 1.04 5.46 -8.27
N ILE A 43 1.60 4.38 -7.74
CA ILE A 43 1.06 3.72 -6.54
C ILE A 43 1.15 4.67 -5.33
N ALA A 44 2.30 5.34 -5.14
CA ALA A 44 2.49 6.31 -4.07
C ALA A 44 1.49 7.48 -4.15
N ARG A 45 1.17 7.96 -5.37
CA ARG A 45 0.13 8.98 -5.57
C ARG A 45 -1.24 8.50 -5.12
N VAL A 46 -1.60 7.24 -5.36
CA VAL A 46 -2.86 6.65 -4.89
C VAL A 46 -2.87 6.54 -3.37
N ILE A 47 -1.76 6.10 -2.76
CA ILE A 47 -1.62 6.03 -1.30
C ILE A 47 -1.79 7.41 -0.67
N LEU A 48 -1.06 8.41 -1.18
CA LEU A 48 -1.14 9.79 -0.68
C LEU A 48 -2.55 10.36 -0.84
N ALA A 49 -3.18 10.17 -2.00
CA ALA A 49 -4.55 10.61 -2.22
C ALA A 49 -5.54 9.92 -1.25
N THR A 50 -5.32 8.64 -0.96
CA THR A 50 -6.12 7.88 0.02
C THR A 50 -5.91 8.41 1.44
N ARG A 51 -4.66 8.65 1.86
CA ARG A 51 -4.34 9.25 3.16
C ARG A 51 -5.00 10.61 3.34
N LEU A 52 -4.97 11.46 2.31
CA LEU A 52 -5.59 12.79 2.37
C LEU A 52 -7.13 12.72 2.42
N ALA A 53 -7.74 11.75 1.73
CA ALA A 53 -9.19 11.60 1.71
C ALA A 53 -9.75 10.90 2.97
N ILE A 54 -8.96 10.03 3.60
CA ILE A 54 -9.36 9.21 4.74
C ILE A 54 -8.26 9.27 5.83
N PRO A 55 -8.04 10.44 6.45
CA PRO A 55 -6.87 10.69 7.28
C PRO A 55 -6.82 9.85 8.57
N GLU A 56 -7.97 9.60 9.19
CA GLU A 56 -8.06 8.98 10.52
C GLU A 56 -8.04 7.44 10.50
N LYS A 57 -8.10 6.82 9.32
CA LYS A 57 -8.19 5.36 9.23
C LYS A 57 -6.82 4.73 8.97
N PRO A 58 -6.56 3.52 9.51
CA PRO A 58 -5.41 2.72 9.13
C PRO A 58 -5.32 2.57 7.61
N LEU A 59 -4.16 2.89 7.03
CA LEU A 59 -3.87 2.73 5.61
C LEU A 59 -2.68 1.80 5.44
N ILE A 60 -2.89 0.68 4.75
CA ILE A 60 -1.90 -0.38 4.60
C ILE A 60 -1.54 -0.57 3.14
N LEU A 61 -0.25 -0.71 2.84
CA LEU A 61 0.19 -1.27 1.56
C LEU A 61 0.09 -2.80 1.63
N GLY A 62 -0.79 -3.38 0.81
CA GLY A 62 -1.07 -4.82 0.80
C GLY A 62 0.06 -5.68 0.23
N CYS A 63 -0.13 -6.99 0.31
CA CYS A 63 0.89 -7.98 -0.05
C CYS A 63 1.16 -8.04 -1.57
N ALA A 64 0.13 -7.80 -2.38
CA ALA A 64 0.24 -7.83 -3.84
C ALA A 64 0.89 -6.53 -4.35
N ARG A 65 2.08 -6.67 -4.92
CA ARG A 65 2.81 -5.68 -5.72
C ARG A 65 4.00 -6.35 -6.43
N PRO A 66 4.44 -5.84 -7.60
CA PRO A 66 5.56 -6.40 -8.35
C PRO A 66 6.82 -6.56 -7.48
N LEU A 67 7.59 -7.62 -7.76
CA LEU A 67 8.78 -7.99 -7.00
C LEU A 67 10.02 -7.15 -7.38
N GLY A 68 11.13 -7.39 -6.69
CA GLY A 68 12.43 -6.79 -7.02
C GLY A 68 12.49 -5.29 -6.75
N GLU A 69 13.15 -4.55 -7.62
CA GLU A 69 13.35 -3.10 -7.48
C GLU A 69 12.04 -2.33 -7.33
N HIS A 70 11.00 -2.74 -8.06
CA HIS A 70 9.68 -2.12 -7.96
C HIS A 70 9.13 -2.16 -6.54
N ARG A 71 9.21 -3.32 -5.87
CA ARG A 71 8.80 -3.49 -4.46
C ARG A 71 9.57 -2.54 -3.54
N ARG A 72 10.90 -2.53 -3.65
CA ARG A 72 11.79 -1.73 -2.79
C ARG A 72 11.47 -0.25 -2.87
N ILE A 73 11.29 0.26 -4.09
CA ILE A 73 10.94 1.67 -4.31
C ILE A 73 9.52 1.95 -3.80
N THR A 74 8.57 1.05 -4.08
CA THR A 74 7.18 1.20 -3.65
C THR A 74 7.07 1.24 -2.12
N ASP A 75 7.82 0.40 -1.41
CA ASP A 75 7.79 0.35 0.06
C ASP A 75 8.29 1.66 0.67
N LYS A 76 9.42 2.19 0.18
CA LYS A 76 9.96 3.49 0.63
C LYS A 76 8.99 4.65 0.35
N LEU A 77 8.44 4.69 -0.87
CA LEU A 77 7.47 5.73 -1.23
C LEU A 77 6.16 5.61 -0.45
N ALA A 78 5.73 4.40 -0.10
CA ALA A 78 4.54 4.19 0.71
C ALA A 78 4.73 4.70 2.14
N ILE A 79 5.92 4.47 2.73
CA ILE A 79 6.30 5.04 4.03
C ILE A 79 6.22 6.58 3.98
N ASP A 80 6.84 7.19 2.97
CA ASP A 80 6.80 8.65 2.78
C ASP A 80 5.38 9.17 2.52
N ALA A 81 4.52 8.38 1.87
CA ALA A 81 3.12 8.73 1.61
C ALA A 81 2.20 8.54 2.84
N GLY A 82 2.72 8.01 3.95
CA GLY A 82 2.00 7.93 5.23
C GLY A 82 1.15 6.68 5.41
N VAL A 83 1.59 5.51 4.93
CA VAL A 83 1.00 4.22 5.36
C VAL A 83 1.28 3.97 6.83
N ASN A 84 0.36 3.28 7.51
CA ASN A 84 0.57 2.80 8.88
C ASN A 84 1.23 1.42 8.93
N GLY A 85 1.27 0.71 7.80
CA GLY A 85 1.87 -0.61 7.73
C GLY A 85 2.02 -1.09 6.29
N ILE A 86 2.89 -2.08 6.11
CA ILE A 86 3.16 -2.72 4.83
C ILE A 86 3.13 -4.23 5.07
N ALA A 87 2.38 -4.95 4.24
CA ALA A 87 2.38 -6.41 4.27
C ALA A 87 3.61 -6.95 3.52
N TYR A 88 4.42 -7.75 4.21
CA TYR A 88 5.67 -8.32 3.69
C TYR A 88 6.56 -7.24 3.04
N PRO A 89 7.01 -6.22 3.78
CA PRO A 89 7.92 -5.21 3.25
C PRO A 89 9.25 -5.85 2.85
N SER A 90 9.97 -5.23 1.92
CA SER A 90 11.35 -5.61 1.64
C SER A 90 12.27 -5.24 2.80
N ASP A 91 13.46 -5.84 2.85
CA ASP A 91 14.48 -5.51 3.84
C ASP A 91 14.80 -4.01 3.81
N GLU A 92 14.92 -3.43 2.60
CA GLU A 92 15.13 -1.99 2.43
C GLU A 92 13.94 -1.13 2.88
N GLY A 93 12.74 -1.70 2.93
CA GLY A 93 11.56 -1.03 3.49
C GLY A 93 11.61 -0.98 5.02
N TYR A 94 12.05 -2.07 5.66
CA TYR A 94 12.28 -2.09 7.11
C TYR A 94 13.36 -1.08 7.51
N GLU A 95 14.54 -1.17 6.89
CA GLU A 95 15.66 -0.26 7.16
C GLU A 95 15.24 1.20 6.97
N TYR A 96 14.52 1.50 5.90
CA TYR A 96 14.06 2.87 5.63
C TYR A 96 13.06 3.39 6.66
N ALA A 97 12.18 2.53 7.18
CA ALA A 97 11.25 2.92 8.24
C ALA A 97 11.99 3.26 9.54
N GLU A 98 13.02 2.48 9.90
CA GLU A 98 13.87 2.76 11.06
C GLU A 98 14.68 4.05 10.88
N GLU A 99 15.26 4.27 9.69
CA GLU A 99 15.98 5.50 9.35
C GLU A 99 15.09 6.75 9.47
N LYS A 100 13.79 6.61 9.18
CA LYS A 100 12.78 7.67 9.35
C LYS A 100 12.31 7.87 10.80
N GLY A 101 12.80 7.05 11.72
CA GLY A 101 12.48 7.13 13.14
C GLY A 101 11.16 6.45 13.54
N PHE A 102 10.61 5.58 12.70
CA PHE A 102 9.43 4.79 13.06
C PHE A 102 9.79 3.65 14.00
N THR A 103 8.90 3.37 14.96
CA THR A 103 8.95 2.15 15.76
C THR A 103 8.23 1.04 15.03
N LEU A 104 8.93 -0.07 14.77
CA LEU A 104 8.36 -1.21 14.08
C LEU A 104 7.51 -2.07 15.03
N SER A 105 6.32 -2.47 14.57
CA SER A 105 5.52 -3.53 15.20
C SER A 105 5.15 -4.58 14.15
N PHE A 106 4.92 -5.80 14.62
CA PHE A 106 4.64 -6.94 13.75
C PHE A 106 3.32 -7.58 14.16
N ALA A 107 2.49 -7.88 13.16
CA ALA A 107 1.23 -8.57 13.34
C ALA A 107 1.18 -9.81 12.44
N ASP A 108 0.71 -10.92 12.99
CA ASP A 108 0.54 -12.21 12.31
C ASP A 108 -0.85 -12.36 11.67
N GLN A 109 -1.45 -11.23 11.28
CA GLN A 109 -2.81 -11.16 10.76
C GLN A 109 -2.82 -10.75 9.29
N CYS A 110 -3.92 -11.06 8.60
CA CYS A 110 -4.14 -10.56 7.25
C CYS A 110 -4.16 -9.02 7.24
N CYS A 111 -3.57 -8.38 6.23
CA CYS A 111 -3.59 -6.92 6.08
C CYS A 111 -5.01 -6.30 6.08
N SER A 112 -6.03 -7.09 5.74
CA SER A 112 -7.44 -6.69 5.80
C SER A 112 -8.07 -6.73 7.21
N LEU A 113 -7.33 -7.20 8.21
CA LEU A 113 -7.76 -7.33 9.61
C LEU A 113 -6.92 -6.45 10.56
N ILE A 114 -6.16 -5.51 10.01
CA ILE A 114 -5.19 -4.72 10.78
C ILE A 114 -5.84 -3.83 11.84
N GLU A 115 -7.10 -3.45 11.65
CA GLU A 115 -7.88 -2.63 12.57
C GLU A 115 -8.07 -3.30 13.94
N ARG A 116 -7.79 -4.60 14.06
CA ARG A 116 -7.84 -5.34 15.32
C ARG A 116 -6.56 -5.21 16.14
N VAL A 117 -5.50 -4.65 15.54
CA VAL A 117 -4.14 -4.63 16.09
C VAL A 117 -3.57 -3.20 16.18
N LEU A 118 -4.17 -2.24 15.47
CA LEU A 118 -3.84 -0.81 15.52
C LEU A 118 -4.80 -0.02 16.40
#